data_AF-F3GLP4-F1
#
_entry.id   AF-F3GLP4-F1
#
_cell.length_a   1.000
_cell.length_b   1.000
_cell.length_c   1.000
_cell.angle_alpha   90.00
_cell.angle_beta   90.00
_cell.angle_gamma   90.00
#
_symmetry.space_group_name_H-M   'P 1'
#
loop_
_entity.id
_entity.type
_entity.pdbx_description
1 polymer ?
#
loop_
_entity_poly.entity_id
_entity_poly.type
_entity_poly.pdbx_seq_one_letter_code
_entity_poly.pdbx_strand_id
1 'polypeptide(L)'
;SSAAAADDLSRAGAAVKARFSNTVIKYGDQMPQLPVLNYDNSRLLPESYTGTLITSKEIDGLEVVAGRFTQEARKSAEGRDSGDLKSINVYGASYKFTDEFSAAFYASDNEDVFKKQYLNLNYVFALPQDQSLTFDFNGYKTR
;
A
#
# COMPACT_ATOMS: atom_id res chain seq x y z
N SER A 1 33.69 -2.77 -29.31
CA SER A 1 33.92 -3.53 -28.06
C SER A 1 33.37 -2.69 -26.91
N SER A 2 32.49 -3.13 -26.03
CA SER A 2 31.73 -4.35 -25.79
C SER A 2 30.72 -3.91 -24.72
N ALA A 3 29.42 -3.85 -25.03
CA ALA A 3 28.46 -4.80 -24.45
C ALA A 3 28.76 -5.16 -22.99
N ALA A 4 28.55 -4.23 -22.07
CA ALA A 4 28.04 -4.59 -20.75
C ALA A 4 26.53 -4.48 -20.88
N ALA A 5 25.92 -5.59 -21.31
CA ALA A 5 24.48 -5.76 -21.27
C ALA A 5 24.01 -5.39 -19.86
N ALA A 6 22.94 -4.60 -19.79
CA ALA A 6 22.16 -4.51 -18.57
C ALA A 6 21.83 -5.95 -18.17
N ASP A 7 22.44 -6.44 -17.10
CA ASP A 7 22.09 -7.74 -16.55
C ASP A 7 20.59 -7.71 -16.25
N ASP A 8 19.85 -8.55 -16.97
CA ASP A 8 18.42 -8.80 -16.76
C ASP A 8 18.28 -9.41 -15.36
N LEU A 9 18.18 -8.56 -14.34
CA LEU A 9 18.02 -8.98 -12.97
C LEU A 9 16.58 -9.47 -12.78
N SER A 10 16.34 -10.74 -13.12
CA SER A 10 15.05 -11.40 -12.88
C SER A 10 14.83 -11.57 -11.37
N ARG A 11 13.83 -10.87 -10.80
CA ARG A 11 13.42 -11.05 -9.39
C ARG A 11 12.21 -11.97 -9.32
N ALA A 12 12.35 -13.10 -8.62
CA ALA A 12 11.26 -14.02 -8.31
C ALA A 12 10.79 -13.80 -6.86
N GLY A 13 9.52 -13.43 -6.70
CA GLY A 13 8.85 -13.32 -5.41
C GLY A 13 7.63 -14.22 -5.35
N ALA A 14 7.32 -14.75 -4.17
CA ALA A 14 6.17 -15.62 -3.97
C ALA A 14 5.37 -15.19 -2.73
N ALA A 15 4.04 -15.29 -2.82
CA ALA A 15 3.15 -15.07 -1.69
C ALA A 15 2.01 -16.09 -1.70
N VAL A 16 1.65 -16.54 -0.51
CA VAL A 16 0.45 -17.33 -0.27
C VAL A 16 -0.70 -16.42 0.11
N LYS A 17 -1.91 -16.79 -0.29
CA LYS A 17 -3.14 -16.04 -0.02
C LYS A 17 -4.21 -16.99 0.46
N ALA A 18 -4.79 -16.68 1.62
CA ALA A 18 -5.96 -17.35 2.16
C ALA A 18 -7.12 -16.36 2.22
N ARG A 19 -8.35 -16.85 2.05
CA ARG A 19 -9.57 -16.07 2.20
C ARG A 19 -10.53 -16.82 3.11
N PHE A 20 -11.11 -16.09 4.06
CA PHE A 20 -12.22 -16.56 4.88
C PHE A 20 -13.26 -15.42 4.94
N SER A 21 -14.49 -15.70 4.55
CA SER A 21 -15.51 -14.67 4.33
C SER A 21 -15.01 -13.55 3.39
N ASN A 22 -15.26 -12.30 3.73
CA ASN A 22 -14.78 -11.10 3.03
C ASN A 22 -13.41 -10.63 3.55
N THR A 23 -12.69 -11.50 4.25
CA THR A 23 -11.35 -11.25 4.77
C THR A 23 -10.29 -12.05 4.02
N VAL A 24 -9.23 -11.36 3.61
CA VAL A 24 -8.08 -11.92 2.90
C VAL A 24 -6.84 -11.75 3.75
N ILE A 25 -6.06 -12.82 3.89
CA ILE A 25 -4.74 -12.81 4.50
C ILE A 25 -3.74 -13.18 3.42
N LYS A 26 -2.73 -12.33 3.22
CA LYS A 26 -1.62 -12.56 2.30
C LYS A 26 -0.31 -12.57 3.07
N TYR A 27 0.54 -13.55 2.81
CA TYR A 27 1.89 -13.64 3.39
C TYR A 27 2.93 -13.96 2.31
N GLY A 28 4.07 -13.27 2.35
CA GLY A 28 5.18 -13.44 1.41
C GLY A 28 5.53 -12.14 0.70
N ASP A 29 6.17 -12.22 -0.47
CA ASP A 29 6.58 -11.05 -1.25
C ASP A 29 5.38 -10.39 -1.93
N GLN A 30 5.26 -9.09 -1.74
CA GLN A 30 4.11 -8.35 -2.22
C GLN A 30 4.45 -6.89 -2.52
N MET A 31 3.64 -6.28 -3.38
CA MET A 31 3.71 -4.88 -3.78
C MET A 31 2.48 -4.17 -3.20
N PRO A 32 2.50 -3.76 -1.92
CA PRO A 32 1.37 -3.08 -1.29
C PRO A 32 1.10 -1.74 -1.99
N GLN A 33 -0.19 -1.41 -2.12
CA GLN A 33 -0.68 -0.16 -2.71
C GLN A 33 -1.49 0.61 -1.66
N LEU A 34 -0.80 1.10 -0.63
CA LEU A 34 -1.39 1.92 0.43
C LEU A 34 -0.85 3.35 0.33
N PRO A 35 -1.64 4.41 0.64
CA PRO A 35 -1.15 5.79 0.63
C PRO A 35 0.06 6.06 1.54
N VAL A 36 0.20 5.23 2.58
CA VAL A 36 1.30 5.27 3.57
C VAL A 36 2.42 4.24 3.30
N LEU A 37 2.18 3.28 2.40
CA LEU A 37 3.16 2.27 1.96
C LEU A 37 2.83 1.86 0.52
N ASN A 38 3.52 2.47 -0.43
CA ASN A 38 3.32 2.23 -1.85
C ASN A 38 4.64 1.78 -2.47
N TYR A 39 4.57 0.82 -3.39
CA TYR A 39 5.73 0.46 -4.19
C TYR A 39 6.02 1.56 -5.22
N ASP A 40 7.29 1.92 -5.41
CA ASP A 40 7.68 2.84 -6.48
C ASP A 40 7.74 2.11 -7.82
N ASN A 41 6.77 2.39 -8.70
CA ASN A 41 6.64 1.78 -10.03
C ASN A 41 7.37 2.57 -11.14
N SER A 42 7.95 3.73 -10.82
CA SER A 42 8.68 4.57 -11.77
C SER A 42 10.09 4.05 -12.08
N ARG A 43 10.52 3.01 -11.35
CA ARG A 43 11.86 2.41 -11.43
C ARG A 43 11.82 1.15 -12.29
N LEU A 44 12.92 0.91 -13.02
CA LEU A 44 13.14 -0.27 -13.88
C LEU A 44 12.85 -1.64 -13.21
N LEU A 45 12.94 -1.73 -11.87
CA LEU A 45 12.48 -2.87 -11.09
C LEU A 45 11.67 -2.35 -9.90
N PRO A 46 10.39 -2.74 -9.75
CA PRO A 46 9.55 -2.25 -8.65
C PRO A 46 10.00 -2.80 -7.30
N GLU A 47 9.87 -1.97 -6.25
CA GLU A 47 10.14 -2.35 -4.86
C GLU A 47 9.10 -3.39 -4.37
N SER A 48 9.55 -4.39 -3.61
CA SER A 48 8.66 -5.40 -3.01
C SER A 48 8.95 -5.56 -1.53
N TYR A 49 7.90 -5.83 -0.76
CA TYR A 49 7.96 -6.03 0.69
C TYR A 49 7.53 -7.45 1.04
N THR A 50 8.29 -8.12 1.90
CA THR A 50 7.91 -9.43 2.45
C THR A 50 7.24 -9.25 3.80
N GLY A 51 6.03 -9.78 3.95
CA GLY A 51 5.27 -9.62 5.19
C GLY A 51 3.89 -10.22 5.16
N THR A 52 3.10 -9.91 6.19
CA THR A 52 1.68 -10.24 6.27
C THR A 52 0.85 -9.00 6.00
N LEU A 53 -0.20 -9.13 5.18
CA LEU A 53 -1.24 -8.12 5.01
C LEU A 53 -2.61 -8.78 5.16
N ILE A 54 -3.44 -8.18 6.00
CA ILE A 54 -4.84 -8.57 6.21
C ILE A 54 -5.70 -7.44 5.65
N THR A 55 -6.67 -7.79 4.82
CA THR A 55 -7.69 -6.88 4.30
C THR A 55 -9.06 -7.48 4.59
N SER A 56 -9.91 -6.73 5.27
CA SER A 56 -11.24 -7.18 5.69
C SER A 56 -12.33 -6.25 5.15
N LYS A 57 -13.39 -6.85 4.60
CA LYS A 57 -14.61 -6.17 4.10
C LYS A 57 -15.87 -6.83 4.66
N GLU A 58 -15.85 -7.19 5.94
CA GLU A 58 -17.00 -7.87 6.59
C GLU A 58 -18.20 -6.92 6.80
N ILE A 59 -17.93 -5.61 6.91
CA ILE A 59 -18.97 -4.59 7.09
C ILE A 59 -19.14 -3.84 5.77
N ASP A 60 -20.39 -3.69 5.33
CA ASP A 60 -20.69 -2.99 4.09
C ASP A 60 -20.16 -1.54 4.12
N GLY A 61 -19.59 -1.10 3.01
CA GLY A 61 -18.91 0.19 2.90
C GLY A 61 -17.58 0.31 3.65
N LEU A 62 -17.18 -0.64 4.52
CA LEU A 62 -15.95 -0.58 5.31
C LEU A 62 -14.88 -1.55 4.80
N GLU A 63 -13.72 -1.01 4.44
CA GLU A 63 -12.49 -1.78 4.26
C GLU A 63 -11.52 -1.45 5.40
N VAL A 64 -11.02 -2.48 6.08
CA VAL A 64 -9.97 -2.35 7.11
C VAL A 64 -8.74 -3.11 6.64
N VAL A 65 -7.57 -2.50 6.80
CA VAL A 65 -6.28 -3.13 6.54
C VAL A 65 -5.39 -3.09 7.77
N ALA A 66 -4.62 -4.16 7.95
CA ALA A 66 -3.51 -4.19 8.89
C ALA A 66 -2.40 -5.09 8.33
N GLY A 67 -1.15 -4.69 8.51
CA GLY A 67 -0.03 -5.45 7.97
C GLY A 67 1.27 -5.19 8.71
N ARG A 68 2.17 -6.14 8.59
CA ARG A 68 3.55 -6.05 9.10
C ARG A 68 4.50 -6.61 8.06
N PHE A 69 5.46 -5.80 7.66
CA PHE A 69 6.52 -6.13 6.71
C PHE A 69 7.86 -6.12 7.43
N THR A 70 8.74 -7.04 7.05
CA THR A 70 10.03 -7.25 7.73
C THR A 70 11.20 -7.34 6.76
N GLN A 71 10.94 -7.37 5.45
CA GLN A 71 11.98 -7.34 4.43
C GLN A 71 11.52 -6.43 3.29
N GLU A 72 12.48 -5.71 2.71
CA GLU A 72 12.29 -4.83 1.57
C GLU A 72 13.36 -5.18 0.54
N ALA A 73 12.94 -5.53 -0.66
CA ALA A 73 13.85 -5.79 -1.76
C ALA A 73 14.05 -4.50 -2.57
N ARG A 74 15.16 -3.78 -2.32
CA ARG A 74 15.54 -2.56 -3.06
C ARG A 74 16.38 -2.87 -4.31
N LYS A 75 16.35 -1.98 -5.31
CA LYS A 75 17.03 -2.14 -6.61
C LYS A 75 18.56 -2.17 -6.53
N SER A 76 19.19 -1.50 -5.54
CA SER A 76 20.64 -1.27 -5.52
C SER A 76 21.49 -2.34 -4.83
N ALA A 77 20.89 -3.33 -4.17
CA ALA A 77 21.61 -4.43 -3.54
C ALA A 77 21.44 -5.71 -4.36
N GLU A 78 22.54 -6.38 -4.68
CA GLU A 78 22.64 -7.63 -5.44
C GLU A 78 22.06 -8.85 -4.69
N GLY A 79 21.07 -8.66 -3.81
CA GLY A 79 20.39 -9.70 -3.04
C GLY A 79 19.11 -9.20 -2.37
N ARG A 80 18.36 -10.09 -1.71
CA ARG A 80 17.43 -9.72 -0.63
C ARG A 80 18.29 -9.24 0.55
N ASP A 81 18.91 -8.08 0.38
CA ASP A 81 19.61 -7.44 1.47
C ASP A 81 18.61 -6.54 2.16
N SER A 82 18.27 -6.95 3.38
CA SER A 82 17.50 -6.22 4.36
C SER A 82 18.23 -4.92 4.68
N GLY A 83 18.13 -3.92 3.81
CA GLY A 83 18.70 -2.59 4.04
C GLY A 83 18.02 -1.96 5.24
N ASP A 84 18.46 -2.37 6.43
CA ASP A 84 18.08 -1.96 7.78
C ASP A 84 16.58 -1.97 8.11
N LEU A 85 15.71 -2.53 7.26
CA LEU A 85 14.30 -2.62 7.56
C LEU A 85 14.06 -3.57 8.73
N LYS A 86 13.78 -3.02 9.90
CA LYS A 86 13.36 -3.79 11.09
C LYS A 86 11.90 -4.22 10.97
N SER A 87 11.02 -3.25 10.83
CA SER A 87 9.63 -3.50 10.51
C SER A 87 8.92 -2.27 9.95
N ILE A 88 7.97 -2.50 9.04
CA ILE A 88 6.93 -1.53 8.72
C ILE A 88 5.60 -2.12 9.18
N ASN A 89 4.96 -1.46 10.15
CA ASN A 89 3.60 -1.78 10.54
C ASN A 89 2.66 -0.81 9.82
N VAL A 90 1.62 -1.31 9.18
CA VAL A 90 0.59 -0.50 8.52
C VAL A 90 -0.76 -0.84 9.10
N TYR A 91 -1.62 0.16 9.22
CA TYR A 91 -3.03 -0.03 9.49
C TYR A 91 -3.83 1.11 8.88
N GLY A 92 -5.08 0.84 8.54
CA GLY A 92 -5.95 1.86 7.98
C GLY A 92 -7.35 1.34 7.76
N ALA A 93 -8.23 2.27 7.45
CA ALA A 93 -9.58 1.98 7.07
C ALA A 93 -10.08 3.00 6.04
N SER A 94 -10.96 2.55 5.16
CA SER A 94 -11.78 3.42 4.32
C SER A 94 -13.24 3.06 4.51
N TYR A 95 -14.08 4.08 4.64
CA TYR A 95 -15.51 3.91 4.80
C TYR A 95 -16.28 4.75 3.79
N LYS A 96 -17.23 4.11 3.11
CA LYS A 96 -18.23 4.73 2.26
C LYS A 96 -19.47 5.01 3.12
N PHE A 97 -19.65 6.27 3.54
CA PHE A 97 -20.79 6.67 4.38
C PHE A 97 -22.08 6.76 3.58
N THR A 98 -22.00 7.27 2.36
CA THR A 98 -23.09 7.34 1.37
C THR A 98 -22.53 7.06 -0.03
N ASP A 99 -23.37 7.07 -1.06
CA ASP A 99 -22.90 6.98 -2.44
C ASP A 99 -21.99 8.14 -2.86
N GLU A 100 -22.16 9.28 -2.19
CA GLU A 100 -21.49 10.54 -2.46
C GLU A 100 -20.32 10.82 -1.52
N PHE A 101 -20.32 10.28 -0.30
CA PHE A 101 -19.33 10.61 0.72
C PHE A 101 -18.53 9.40 1.20
N SER A 102 -17.21 9.51 1.13
CA SER A 102 -16.28 8.54 1.69
C SER A 102 -15.12 9.22 2.42
N ALA A 103 -14.55 8.50 3.39
CA ALA A 103 -13.31 8.90 4.04
C ALA A 103 -12.35 7.73 4.16
N ALA A 104 -11.07 8.05 4.25
CA ALA A 104 -10.02 7.08 4.46
C ALA A 104 -8.99 7.60 5.44
N PHE A 105 -8.52 6.74 6.34
CA PHE A 105 -7.40 7.03 7.22
C PHE A 105 -6.41 5.87 7.20
N TYR A 106 -5.14 6.17 7.00
CA TYR A 106 -4.07 5.17 7.00
C TYR A 106 -2.88 5.69 7.79
N ALA A 107 -2.17 4.79 8.44
CA ALA A 107 -0.93 5.09 9.13
C ALA A 107 0.10 3.97 8.92
N SER A 108 1.37 4.36 8.90
CA SER A 108 2.50 3.45 8.90
C SER A 108 3.54 3.87 9.93
N ASP A 109 4.15 2.88 10.57
CA ASP A 109 5.31 3.03 11.45
C ASP A 109 6.45 2.22 10.83
N ASN A 110 7.42 2.93 10.22
CA ASN A 110 8.66 2.34 9.75
C ASN A 110 9.69 2.51 10.88
N GLU A 111 9.95 1.40 11.57
CA GLU A 111 10.70 1.37 12.80
C GLU A 111 12.06 2.05 12.66
N ASP A 112 12.32 3.04 13.52
CA ASP A 112 13.52 3.90 13.54
C ASP A 112 13.76 4.76 12.28
N VAL A 113 12.81 4.83 11.35
CA VAL A 113 12.94 5.66 10.13
C VAL A 113 11.94 6.81 10.10
N PHE A 114 10.64 6.53 10.10
CA PHE A 114 9.59 7.57 10.09
C PHE A 114 8.23 6.99 10.45
N LYS A 115 7.32 7.87 10.88
CA LYS A 115 5.88 7.58 10.98
C LYS A 115 5.12 8.43 10.00
N LYS A 116 4.21 7.82 9.24
CA LYS A 116 3.41 8.52 8.23
C LYS A 116 1.93 8.30 8.49
N GLN A 117 1.15 9.36 8.41
CA GLN A 117 -0.31 9.35 8.50
C GLN A 117 -0.90 9.97 7.24
N TYR A 118 -2.03 9.45 6.81
CA TYR A 118 -2.79 9.91 5.67
C TYR A 118 -4.27 10.00 6.03
N LEU A 119 -4.91 11.08 5.61
CA LEU A 119 -6.35 11.30 5.71
C LEU A 119 -6.88 11.68 4.33
N ASN A 120 -7.97 11.04 3.91
CA ASN A 120 -8.74 11.39 2.74
C ASN A 120 -10.19 11.69 3.11
N LEU A 121 -10.77 12.69 2.46
CA LEU A 121 -12.19 12.96 2.44
C LEU A 121 -12.59 13.20 0.99
N ASN A 122 -13.54 12.42 0.48
CA ASN A 122 -14.05 12.55 -0.88
C ASN A 122 -15.56 12.74 -0.84
N TYR A 123 -16.03 13.81 -1.51
CA TYR A 123 -17.45 14.14 -1.61
C TYR A 123 -17.85 14.47 -3.05
N VAL A 124 -18.86 13.79 -3.57
CA VAL A 124 -19.44 14.01 -4.90
C VAL A 124 -20.75 14.76 -4.78
N PHE A 125 -20.77 16.01 -5.18
CA PHE A 125 -21.97 16.83 -5.24
C PHE A 125 -22.63 16.70 -6.62
N ALA A 126 -23.78 16.03 -6.69
CA ALA A 126 -24.54 15.90 -7.92
C ALA A 126 -25.17 17.23 -8.35
N LEU A 127 -25.10 17.54 -9.64
CA LEU A 127 -25.71 18.71 -10.28
C LEU A 127 -26.76 18.25 -11.31
N PRO A 128 -27.69 19.13 -11.72
CA PRO A 128 -28.62 18.82 -12.81
C PRO A 128 -27.90 18.44 -14.11
N GLN A 129 -28.62 17.74 -15.00
CA GLN A 129 -28.13 17.34 -16.33
C GLN A 129 -26.92 16.38 -16.28
N ASP A 130 -26.93 15.43 -15.34
CA ASP A 130 -25.89 14.40 -15.18
C ASP A 130 -24.47 14.95 -14.95
N GLN A 131 -24.37 16.15 -14.39
CA GLN A 131 -23.10 16.78 -14.01
C GLN A 131 -22.80 16.54 -12.54
N SER A 132 -21.53 16.68 -12.13
CA SER A 132 -21.15 16.62 -10.73
C SER A 132 -19.92 17.46 -10.43
N LEU A 133 -19.77 17.87 -9.17
CA LEU A 133 -18.55 18.45 -8.61
C LEU A 133 -17.98 17.48 -7.58
N THR A 134 -16.73 17.07 -7.78
CA THR A 134 -16.02 16.24 -6.80
C THR A 134 -15.08 17.10 -5.97
N PHE A 135 -15.23 17.01 -4.66
CA PHE A 135 -14.31 17.59 -3.69
C PHE A 135 -13.44 16.48 -3.11
N ASP A 136 -12.14 16.53 -3.37
CA ASP A 136 -11.18 15.52 -2.92
C ASP A 136 -10.09 16.19 -2.06
N PHE A 137 -10.08 15.86 -0.77
CA PHE A 137 -9.09 16.33 0.18
C PHE A 137 -8.11 15.22 0.55
N ASN A 138 -6.82 15.51 0.45
CA ASN A 138 -5.73 14.59 0.81
C ASN A 138 -4.74 15.28 1.75
N GLY A 139 -4.61 14.75 2.97
CA GLY A 139 -3.70 15.26 3.99
C GLY A 139 -2.65 14.22 4.36
N TYR A 140 -1.37 14.63 4.41
CA TYR A 140 -0.27 13.79 4.85
C TYR A 140 0.47 14.43 6.02
N LYS A 141 0.91 13.60 6.95
CA LYS A 141 1.79 14.00 8.04
C LYS A 141 2.87 12.96 8.24
N THR A 142 4.12 13.39 8.16
CA THR A 142 5.31 12.55 8.41
C THR A 142 6.08 13.11 9.59
N ARG A 143 6.59 12.23 10.46
CA ARG A 143 7.44 12.55 11.60
C ARG A 143 8.64 11.62 11.64
#